data_AF-E4XVT7-F1
#
_entry.id   AF-E4XVT7-F1
#
_cell.length_a   1.000
_cell.length_b   1.000
_cell.length_c   1.000
_cell.angle_alpha   90.00
_cell.angle_beta   90.00
_cell.angle_gamma   90.00
#
_symmetry.space_group_name_H-M   'P 1'
#
loop_
_entity.id
_entity.type
_entity.pdbx_description
1 polymer ?
#
loop_
_entity_poly.entity_id
_entity_poly.type
_entity_poly.pdbx_seq_one_letter_code
_entity_poly.pdbx_strand_id
1 'polypeptide(L)'
;MRSRIANEISLTSFVSSRFVHSSLFFTFFLQPSDSMTVVNSNCQVLGVQNLRVVDSSIMPSVASGNLNAPTIAIAERAADIIRRMKPLVSRFLKE
;
A
#
# COMPACT_ATOMS: atom_id res chain seq x y z
N MET A 1 -9.06 -5.88 15.51
CA MET A 1 -8.31 -4.91 14.66
C MET A 1 -8.80 -4.95 13.20
N ARG A 2 -8.94 -6.13 12.58
CA ARG A 2 -9.58 -6.32 11.26
C ARG A 2 -11.00 -5.72 11.13
N SER A 3 -11.79 -5.69 12.21
CA SER A 3 -13.12 -5.09 12.23
C SER A 3 -13.15 -3.56 12.13
N ARG A 4 -12.03 -2.86 12.37
CA ARG A 4 -11.96 -1.38 12.28
C ARG A 4 -11.56 -0.87 10.89
N ILE A 5 -10.98 -1.74 10.06
CA ILE A 5 -10.52 -1.41 8.70
C ILE A 5 -11.65 -1.62 7.67
N ALA A 6 -12.74 -2.30 8.03
CA ALA A 6 -13.82 -2.73 7.13
C ALA A 6 -14.71 -1.60 6.55
N ASN A 7 -14.53 -0.33 6.95
CA ASN A 7 -15.22 0.81 6.30
C ASN A 7 -14.41 1.30 5.07
N GLU A 8 -14.47 0.52 3.99
CA GLU A 8 -13.45 0.50 2.94
C GLU A 8 -13.65 1.45 1.75
N ILE A 9 -14.86 1.95 1.53
CA ILE A 9 -15.04 3.09 0.61
C ILE A 9 -14.42 4.34 1.24
N SER A 10 -14.54 4.47 2.57
CA SER A 10 -13.93 5.59 3.28
C SER A 10 -12.41 5.49 3.25
N LEU A 11 -11.78 4.34 3.54
CA LEU A 11 -10.32 4.28 3.64
C LEU A 11 -9.58 4.41 2.30
N THR A 12 -10.04 3.76 1.23
CA THR A 12 -9.36 3.86 -0.07
C THR A 12 -9.50 5.27 -0.64
N SER A 13 -10.69 5.86 -0.54
CA SER A 13 -10.93 7.27 -0.90
C SER A 13 -10.30 8.26 0.08
N PHE A 14 -10.16 7.93 1.37
CA PHE A 14 -9.52 8.76 2.39
C PHE A 14 -8.01 8.81 2.18
N VAL A 15 -7.39 7.65 1.96
CA VAL A 15 -5.98 7.55 1.59
C VAL A 15 -5.77 8.31 0.28
N SER A 16 -6.60 8.07 -0.75
CA SER A 16 -6.49 8.78 -2.04
C SER A 16 -6.75 10.30 -1.97
N SER A 17 -7.63 10.78 -1.10
CA SER A 17 -8.01 12.20 -1.00
C SER A 17 -7.06 13.04 -0.16
N ARG A 18 -6.16 12.41 0.60
CA ARG A 18 -5.24 13.11 1.49
C ARG A 18 -3.81 13.13 0.98
N PHE A 19 -3.46 12.56 -0.16
CA PHE A 19 -2.08 12.62 -0.63
C PHE A 19 -1.56 14.04 -0.89
N VAL A 20 -0.37 14.36 -0.37
CA VAL A 20 0.33 15.64 -0.58
C VAL A 20 1.70 15.40 -1.23
N HIS A 21 2.08 16.25 -2.16
CA HIS A 21 3.37 16.20 -2.86
C HIS A 21 4.51 16.63 -1.91
N SER A 22 5.17 15.68 -1.25
CA SER A 22 6.33 15.93 -0.40
C SER A 22 7.57 15.17 -0.89
N SER A 23 8.56 15.90 -1.39
CA SER A 23 9.67 15.43 -2.24
C SER A 23 10.68 14.43 -1.64
N LEU A 24 10.52 13.94 -0.40
CA LEU A 24 11.61 13.25 0.32
C LEU A 24 11.46 11.72 0.48
N PHE A 25 10.37 11.09 0.03
CA PHE A 25 10.11 9.65 0.32
C PHE A 25 9.71 8.77 -0.89
N PHE A 26 9.80 9.27 -2.14
CA PHE A 26 9.10 8.63 -3.28
C PHE A 26 9.85 7.58 -4.10
N THR A 27 11.11 7.27 -3.78
CA THR A 27 11.92 6.46 -4.70
C THR A 27 11.42 5.02 -4.83
N PHE A 28 10.72 4.47 -3.83
CA PHE A 28 10.45 3.02 -3.88
C PHE A 28 9.31 2.61 -4.83
N PHE A 29 8.35 3.50 -5.11
CA PHE A 29 7.17 3.17 -5.92
C PHE A 29 6.79 4.34 -6.81
N LEU A 30 7.50 4.48 -7.93
CA LEU A 30 7.11 5.38 -9.02
C LEU A 30 6.23 4.61 -10.03
N GLN A 31 5.89 5.23 -11.17
CA GLN A 31 5.16 4.51 -12.20
C GLN A 31 5.98 3.30 -12.67
N PRO A 32 5.35 2.16 -13.04
CA PRO A 32 6.08 1.00 -13.53
C PRO A 32 7.04 1.27 -14.71
N SER A 33 6.81 2.37 -15.44
CA SER A 33 7.64 2.87 -16.55
C SER A 33 8.79 3.79 -16.11
N ASP A 34 8.85 4.16 -14.84
CA ASP A 34 9.87 5.05 -14.29
C ASP A 34 11.12 4.25 -13.90
N SER A 35 12.28 4.69 -14.39
CA SER A 35 13.58 4.06 -14.15
C SER A 35 14.01 4.10 -12.68
N MET A 36 13.42 4.97 -11.88
CA MET A 36 13.73 5.11 -10.45
C MET A 36 12.88 4.21 -9.55
N THR A 37 11.90 3.47 -10.11
CA THR A 37 11.10 2.50 -9.34
C THR A 37 11.97 1.37 -8.81
N VAL A 38 11.81 1.01 -7.52
CA VAL A 38 12.59 -0.09 -6.93
C VAL A 38 11.74 -1.27 -6.44
N VAL A 39 10.42 -1.10 -6.28
CA VAL A 39 9.50 -2.22 -6.01
C VAL A 39 8.32 -2.23 -6.97
N ASN A 40 7.82 -3.42 -7.29
CA ASN A 40 6.62 -3.58 -8.10
C ASN A 40 5.33 -3.55 -7.26
N SER A 41 4.16 -3.59 -7.92
CA SER A 41 2.83 -3.57 -7.27
C SER A 41 2.56 -4.71 -6.29
N ASN A 42 3.38 -5.75 -6.30
CA ASN A 42 3.35 -6.87 -5.34
C ASN A 42 4.35 -6.69 -4.18
N CYS A 43 4.86 -5.46 -3.99
CA CYS A 43 5.86 -5.08 -3.00
C CYS A 43 7.21 -5.81 -3.17
N GLN A 44 7.48 -6.40 -4.34
CA GLN A 44 8.73 -7.14 -4.60
C GLN A 44 9.82 -6.19 -5.05
N VAL A 45 11.01 -6.35 -4.47
CA VAL A 45 12.18 -5.56 -4.88
C VAL A 45 12.62 -5.99 -6.27
N LEU A 46 12.75 -5.02 -7.17
CA LEU A 46 13.20 -5.27 -8.54
C LEU A 46 14.65 -5.75 -8.52
N GLY A 47 14.95 -6.80 -9.29
CA GLY A 47 16.30 -7.39 -9.37
C GLY A 47 16.70 -8.26 -8.17
N VAL A 48 15.87 -8.37 -7.12
CA VAL A 48 16.15 -9.21 -5.94
C VAL A 48 15.07 -10.25 -5.75
N GLN A 49 15.47 -11.51 -5.67
CA GLN A 49 14.53 -12.62 -5.47
C GLN A 49 14.11 -12.74 -4.00
N ASN A 50 12.85 -13.13 -3.77
CA ASN A 50 12.29 -13.41 -2.44
C ASN A 50 12.38 -12.27 -1.40
N LEU A 51 12.64 -11.03 -1.83
CA LEU A 51 12.63 -9.86 -0.97
C LEU A 51 11.41 -8.98 -1.26
N ARG A 52 10.74 -8.54 -0.21
CA ARG A 52 9.66 -7.55 -0.27
C ARG A 52 9.90 -6.45 0.74
N VAL A 53 9.53 -5.22 0.38
CA VAL A 53 9.53 -4.06 1.28
C VAL A 53 8.10 -3.61 1.46
N VAL A 54 7.66 -3.49 2.71
CA VAL A 54 6.28 -3.14 3.07
C VAL A 54 6.33 -2.09 4.18
N ASP A 55 6.35 -0.82 3.77
CA ASP A 55 6.50 0.33 4.66
C ASP A 55 5.88 1.59 4.00
N SER A 56 5.74 2.66 4.75
CA SER A 56 5.39 3.98 4.24
C SER A 56 6.26 4.48 3.09
N SER A 57 7.54 4.10 3.06
CA SER A 57 8.47 4.46 1.98
C SER A 57 8.08 3.95 0.60
N ILE A 58 7.24 2.91 0.49
CA ILE A 58 6.75 2.40 -0.80
C ILE A 58 5.49 3.13 -1.29
N MET A 59 5.06 4.20 -0.60
CA MET A 59 3.93 5.00 -1.06
C MET A 59 4.36 5.94 -2.21
N PRO A 60 3.62 6.00 -3.32
CA PRO A 60 3.93 6.91 -4.45
C PRO A 60 3.71 8.39 -4.10
N SER A 61 2.85 8.67 -3.12
CA SER A 61 2.60 9.99 -2.57
C SER A 61 2.46 9.88 -1.05
N VAL A 62 2.86 10.90 -0.28
CA VAL A 62 2.77 10.85 1.19
C VAL A 62 1.35 11.20 1.56
N ALA A 63 0.68 10.33 2.31
CA ALA A 63 -0.65 10.62 2.82
C ALA A 63 -0.59 11.80 3.79
N SER A 64 -1.45 12.80 3.63
CA SER A 64 -1.58 13.90 4.60
C SER A 64 -2.21 13.39 5.88
N GLY A 65 -1.57 13.75 7.00
CA GLY A 65 -1.90 13.25 8.32
C GLY A 65 -1.00 12.11 8.75
N ASN A 66 -1.51 11.27 9.65
CA ASN A 66 -0.72 10.23 10.29
C ASN A 66 -0.50 9.03 9.35
N LEU A 67 0.76 8.66 9.11
CA LEU A 67 1.15 7.55 8.24
C LEU A 67 0.83 6.16 8.80
N ASN A 68 0.48 6.04 10.09
CA ASN A 68 0.17 4.75 10.71
C ASN A 68 -0.99 4.04 9.99
N ALA A 69 -2.08 4.75 9.70
CA ALA A 69 -3.24 4.16 9.02
C ALA A 69 -2.93 3.67 7.59
N PRO A 70 -2.33 4.48 6.69
CA PRO A 70 -1.99 4.02 5.35
C PRO A 70 -0.90 2.93 5.36
N THR A 71 0.09 3.00 6.25
CA THR A 71 1.10 1.93 6.39
C THR A 71 0.45 0.60 6.79
N ILE A 72 -0.46 0.61 7.75
CA ILE A 72 -1.22 -0.60 8.16
C ILE A 72 -2.05 -1.14 6.98
N ALA A 73 -2.72 -0.27 6.23
CA ALA A 73 -3.53 -0.69 5.07
C ALA A 73 -2.69 -1.36 3.97
N ILE A 74 -1.51 -0.81 3.67
CA ILE A 74 -0.54 -1.40 2.74
C ILE A 74 -0.06 -2.76 3.27
N ALA A 75 0.25 -2.85 4.56
CA ALA A 75 0.69 -4.09 5.19
C ALA A 75 -0.36 -5.20 5.14
N GLU A 76 -1.63 -4.88 5.40
CA GLU A 76 -2.74 -5.84 5.28
C GLU A 76 -2.89 -6.35 3.84
N ARG A 77 -2.83 -5.45 2.84
CA ARG A 77 -2.86 -5.86 1.42
C ARG A 77 -1.66 -6.72 1.04
N ALA A 78 -0.46 -6.36 1.49
CA ALA A 78 0.74 -7.14 1.22
C ALA A 78 0.67 -8.53 1.87
N ALA A 79 0.12 -8.63 3.08
CA ALA A 79 -0.12 -9.91 3.75
C ALA A 79 -1.06 -10.81 2.93
N ASP A 80 -2.12 -10.25 2.34
CA ASP A 80 -3.00 -11.00 1.45
C ASP A 80 -2.28 -11.52 0.20
N ILE A 81 -1.44 -10.69 -0.43
CA ILE A 81 -0.62 -11.10 -1.59
C ILE A 81 0.33 -12.24 -1.21
N ILE A 82 1.04 -12.10 -0.09
CA ILE A 82 2.01 -13.10 0.39
C ILE A 82 1.31 -14.42 0.73
N ARG A 83 0.13 -14.35 1.35
CA ARG A 83 -0.65 -15.53 1.77
C ARG A 83 -1.56 -16.08 0.65
N ARG A 84 -1.53 -15.50 -0.55
CA ARG A 84 -2.41 -15.84 -1.70
C ARG A 84 -3.88 -15.83 -1.31
N MET A 85 -4.24 -14.83 -0.54
CA MET A 85 -5.54 -14.64 0.04
C MET A 85 -6.32 -13.60 -0.76
N LYS A 86 -7.64 -13.73 -0.79
CA LYS A 86 -8.49 -12.67 -1.34
C LYS A 86 -8.36 -11.40 -0.48
N PRO A 87 -8.30 -10.20 -1.08
CA PRO A 87 -8.25 -8.95 -0.33
C PRO A 87 -9.30 -8.95 0.79
N LEU A 88 -8.94 -8.53 2.01
CA LEU A 88 -9.85 -8.49 3.15
C LEU A 88 -11.22 -7.89 2.79
N VAL A 89 -11.21 -6.81 2.00
CA VAL A 89 -12.40 -6.17 1.41
C VAL A 89 -13.40 -7.16 0.83
N SER A 90 -12.92 -8.01 -0.06
CA SER A 90 -13.74 -8.95 -0.81
C SER A 90 -14.31 -10.10 0.05
N ARG A 91 -13.92 -10.19 1.32
CA ARG A 91 -14.45 -11.17 2.26
C ARG A 91 -15.69 -10.67 3.00
N PHE A 92 -15.84 -9.36 3.15
CA PHE A 92 -16.99 -8.74 3.83
C PHE A 92 -18.11 -8.34 2.85
N LEU A 93 -17.81 -8.21 1.55
CA LEU A 93 -18.81 -7.88 0.51
C LEU A 93 -19.60 -9.10 -0.02
N LYS A 94 -19.62 -10.22 0.71
CA LYS A 94 -20.27 -11.48 0.31
C LYS A 94 -21.56 -11.79 1.08
N GLU A 95 -22.06 -10.83 1.85
CA GLU A 95 -23.35 -10.90 2.54
C GLU A 95 -24.35 -9.94 1.90
#